data_AF-A0A953UKT2-F1
#
_entry.id   AF-A0A953UKT2-F1
#
_cell.length_a   1.000
_cell.length_b   1.000
_cell.length_c   1.000
_cell.angle_alpha   90.00
_cell.angle_beta   90.00
_cell.angle_gamma   90.00
#
_symmetry.space_group_name_H-M   'P 1'
#
loop_
_entity.id
_entity.type
_entity.pdbx_description
1 polymer ?
#
loop_
_entity_poly.entity_id
_entity_poly.type
_entity_poly.pdbx_seq_one_letter_code
_entity_poly.pdbx_strand_id
1 'polypeptide(L)'
;MPSNDTYTVQPGDSGWFQIAQKLTRLKGYRIDYLTLQKLNPQYVRPGGRLYGTGTEILTLPPRPESISTSTPGSTSTTRSSSFKLESLTFWLNAFIPNSVCEKKGDLFVIVVRGAPSSRSPLPPLPTARFFTGHQRGFSSNINESARMHSEVTIAGLSSDNPRILTQRQVCGPSHEVDDNGNIIATETADIDRMRFFNFRGSKTADPNGGIIDNGIPGSVQINLIGSAALPLVAFSPDIDYVGNLTIDRWEGSVFFKGAVDRFPAYELYFRANGGPPITLAQLAPITPIGLIGPPNRNVDVKSRIL
;
A
#
# COMPACT_ATOMS: atom_id res chain seq x y z
N MET A 1 -0.17 43.36 15.79
CA MET A 1 0.45 42.32 16.62
C MET A 1 -0.25 41.01 16.32
N PRO A 2 0.41 39.99 15.77
CA PRO A 2 -0.23 38.69 15.60
C PRO A 2 -0.24 37.95 16.95
N SER A 3 -1.37 37.31 17.26
CA SER A 3 -1.57 36.52 18.47
C SER A 3 -0.78 35.21 18.39
N ASN A 4 -0.10 34.86 19.49
CA ASN A 4 0.50 33.54 19.66
C ASN A 4 -0.60 32.55 20.07
N ASP A 5 -1.02 31.71 19.13
CA ASP A 5 -1.95 30.62 19.44
C ASP A 5 -1.23 29.55 20.26
N THR A 6 -1.72 29.34 21.48
CA THR A 6 -1.20 28.31 22.40
C THR A 6 -2.16 27.13 22.35
N TYR A 7 -1.69 25.97 21.90
CA TYR A 7 -2.48 24.74 21.81
C TYR A 7 -2.31 23.91 23.08
N THR A 8 -3.42 23.48 23.68
CA THR A 8 -3.44 22.57 24.83
C THR A 8 -4.07 21.24 24.40
N VAL A 9 -3.39 20.11 24.63
CA VAL A 9 -3.80 18.78 24.15
C VAL A 9 -4.07 17.84 25.33
N GLN A 10 -5.11 17.02 25.22
CA GLN A 10 -5.55 16.03 26.22
C GLN A 10 -4.77 14.69 26.08
N PRO A 11 -4.46 13.96 27.18
CA PRO A 11 -3.66 12.73 27.13
C PRO A 11 -4.47 11.50 26.65
N GLY A 12 -3.97 10.72 25.68
CA GLY A 12 -4.58 9.43 25.31
C GLY A 12 -4.13 8.78 23.99
N ASP A 13 -3.59 9.51 23.02
CA ASP A 13 -3.35 8.95 21.68
C ASP A 13 -1.97 8.30 21.49
N SER A 14 -1.97 7.03 21.05
CA SER A 14 -0.76 6.25 20.75
C SER A 14 -0.01 6.70 19.47
N GLY A 15 -0.51 7.71 18.75
CA GLY A 15 0.07 8.24 17.50
C GLY A 15 1.26 9.19 17.67
N TRP A 16 1.48 9.74 18.87
CA TRP A 16 2.44 10.84 19.10
C TRP A 16 3.90 10.47 18.82
N PHE A 17 4.32 9.25 19.14
CA PHE A 17 5.72 8.83 18.96
C PHE A 17 6.11 8.74 17.48
N GLN A 18 5.16 8.34 16.62
CA GLN A 18 5.39 8.27 15.18
C GLN A 18 5.40 9.65 14.52
N ILE A 19 4.57 10.58 15.01
CA ILE A 19 4.56 11.97 14.55
C ILE A 19 5.88 12.66 14.95
N ALA A 20 6.34 12.46 16.20
CA ALA A 20 7.61 12.97 16.68
C ALA A 20 8.81 12.45 15.88
N GLN A 21 8.88 11.14 15.59
CA GLN A 21 9.93 10.57 14.75
C GLN A 21 9.89 11.04 13.29
N LYS A 22 8.72 11.43 12.77
CA LYS A 22 8.59 12.00 11.42
C LYS A 22 9.03 13.45 11.38
N LEU A 23 8.69 14.25 12.39
CA LEU A 23 9.07 15.66 12.48
C LEU A 23 10.59 15.84 12.63
N THR A 24 11.29 14.95 13.35
CA THR A 24 12.76 15.01 13.46
C THR A 24 13.52 14.73 12.15
N ARG A 25 12.84 14.20 11.12
CA ARG A 25 13.42 13.96 9.78
C ARG A 25 13.24 15.15 8.84
N LEU A 26 12.42 16.14 9.19
CA LEU A 26 12.28 17.39 8.45
C LEU A 26 13.37 18.37 8.92
N LYS A 27 14.21 18.85 7.99
CA LYS A 27 15.24 19.86 8.29
C LYS A 27 14.58 21.08 8.96
N GLY A 28 15.00 21.41 10.18
CA GLY A 28 14.58 22.61 10.91
C GLY A 28 13.65 22.36 12.12
N TYR A 29 13.22 21.13 12.37
CA TYR A 29 12.40 20.80 13.54
C TYR A 29 13.23 20.04 14.59
N ARG A 30 13.18 20.48 15.86
CA ARG A 30 13.73 19.75 17.01
C ARG A 30 12.65 19.59 18.07
N ILE A 31 12.64 18.43 18.71
CA ILE A 31 11.61 18.03 19.67
C ILE A 31 12.16 18.18 21.10
N ASP A 32 11.39 18.84 21.96
CA ASP A 32 11.65 18.91 23.40
C ASP A 32 11.15 17.65 24.09
N TYR A 33 12.09 16.75 24.36
CA TYR A 33 11.83 15.48 25.03
C TYR A 33 11.40 15.66 26.50
N LEU A 34 11.77 16.77 27.15
CA LEU A 34 11.43 17.04 28.55
C LEU A 34 9.96 17.45 28.68
N THR A 35 9.47 18.28 27.76
CA THR A 35 8.04 18.63 27.67
C THR A 35 7.20 17.41 27.29
N LEU A 36 7.68 16.57 26.36
CA LEU A 36 7.04 15.30 26.02
C LEU A 36 6.95 14.33 27.20
N GLN A 37 7.97 14.28 28.06
CA GLN A 37 7.99 13.46 29.27
C GLN A 37 6.95 13.91 30.30
N LYS A 38 6.78 15.23 30.48
CA LYS A 38 5.78 15.78 31.41
C LYS A 38 4.35 15.55 30.95
N LEU A 39 4.11 15.55 29.63
CA LEU A 39 2.77 15.38 29.06
C LEU A 39 2.31 13.91 28.98
N ASN A 40 3.23 12.95 28.97
CA ASN A 40 2.90 11.52 28.89
C ASN A 40 3.83 10.64 29.75
N PRO A 41 3.66 10.64 31.09
CA PRO A 41 4.52 9.90 32.01
C PRO A 41 4.49 8.37 31.81
N GLN A 42 3.46 7.85 31.17
CA GLN A 42 3.28 6.42 30.86
C GLN A 42 4.32 5.81 29.91
N TYR A 43 5.11 6.62 29.20
CA TYR A 43 6.21 6.14 28.34
C TYR A 43 7.59 6.15 29.02
N VAL A 44 7.65 6.51 30.30
CA VAL A 44 8.87 6.39 31.11
C VAL A 44 8.81 5.06 31.86
N ARG A 45 9.63 4.07 31.46
CA ARG A 45 9.78 2.85 32.25
C ARG A 45 10.30 3.20 33.66
N PRO A 46 9.87 2.51 34.73
CA PRO A 46 10.45 2.69 36.05
C PRO A 46 11.96 2.44 35.98
N GLY A 47 12.77 3.49 36.16
CA GLY A 47 14.24 3.43 36.14
C GLY A 47 14.96 3.88 34.85
N GLY A 48 14.26 4.30 33.79
CA GLY A 48 14.90 4.71 32.53
C GLY A 48 15.27 6.20 32.45
N ARG A 49 16.57 6.54 32.50
CA ARG A 49 17.06 7.85 32.05
C ARG A 49 17.10 7.90 30.52
N LEU A 50 16.50 8.90 29.89
CA LEU A 50 16.83 9.29 28.53
C LEU A 50 18.08 10.18 28.58
N TYR A 51 19.09 9.86 27.77
CA TYR A 51 20.31 10.65 27.67
C TYR A 51 20.06 11.91 26.82
N GLY A 52 20.19 13.09 27.43
CA GLY A 52 20.19 14.38 26.76
C GLY A 52 20.13 15.53 27.76
N THR A 53 21.25 16.23 27.97
CA THR A 53 21.34 17.41 28.84
C THR A 53 21.58 18.64 27.96
N GLY A 54 20.57 19.50 27.82
CA GLY A 54 20.74 20.78 27.16
C GLY A 54 19.45 21.58 27.16
N THR A 55 19.53 22.81 27.66
CA THR A 55 18.45 23.80 27.68
C THR A 55 18.85 24.94 26.77
N GLU A 56 18.21 25.13 25.62
CA GLU A 56 18.31 26.36 24.83
C GLU A 56 16.96 26.70 24.18
N ILE A 57 16.66 27.99 24.15
CA ILE A 57 15.36 28.60 23.85
C ILE A 57 15.09 28.60 22.33
N LEU A 58 13.81 28.39 21.99
CA LEU A 58 13.25 28.37 20.64
C LEU A 58 13.29 29.76 19.98
N THR A 59 13.96 29.88 18.83
CA THR A 59 13.77 31.00 17.89
C THR A 59 13.35 30.43 16.54
N LEU A 60 12.14 30.76 16.08
CA LEU A 60 11.70 30.44 14.73
C LEU A 60 12.51 31.28 13.72
N PRO A 61 13.09 30.70 12.66
CA PRO A 61 13.60 31.52 11.58
C PRO A 61 12.42 32.25 10.91
N PRO A 62 12.54 33.56 10.60
CA PRO A 62 11.52 34.25 9.83
C PRO A 62 11.31 33.57 8.48
N ARG A 63 10.05 33.56 8.03
CA ARG A 63 9.66 33.15 6.68
C ARG A 63 10.60 33.87 5.68
N PRO A 64 11.25 33.17 4.73
CA PRO A 64 12.10 33.83 3.76
C PRO A 64 11.23 34.80 2.95
N GLU A 65 11.38 36.10 3.23
CA GLU A 65 10.85 37.15 2.39
C GLU A 65 11.62 37.12 1.06
N SER A 66 10.86 37.22 -0.02
CA SER A 66 11.37 37.33 -1.37
C SER A 66 12.23 38.58 -1.52
N ILE A 67 13.55 38.45 -1.39
CA ILE A 67 14.50 39.49 -1.75
C ILE A 67 14.45 39.65 -3.27
N SER A 68 13.78 40.71 -3.72
CA SER A 68 13.77 41.14 -5.11
C SER A 68 15.00 42.00 -5.39
N THR A 69 16.11 41.38 -5.81
CA THR A 69 17.23 42.08 -6.44
C THR A 69 17.06 42.05 -7.95
N SER A 70 16.81 43.21 -8.53
CA SER A 70 16.71 43.45 -9.97
C SER A 70 18.10 43.59 -10.59
N THR A 71 18.53 42.59 -11.37
CA THR A 71 19.66 42.71 -12.32
C THR A 71 19.18 42.30 -13.71
N PRO A 72 19.40 43.12 -14.76
CA PRO A 72 19.00 42.81 -16.12
C PRO A 72 20.09 41.99 -16.83
N GLY A 73 19.83 40.69 -17.02
CA GLY A 73 20.64 39.79 -17.83
C GLY A 73 19.76 38.71 -18.42
N SER A 74 19.34 38.90 -19.68
CA SER A 74 18.39 38.05 -20.38
C SER A 74 19.00 36.70 -20.79
N THR A 75 19.00 35.74 -19.87
CA THR A 75 19.02 34.30 -20.20
C THR A 75 17.60 33.78 -20.05
N SER A 76 17.01 33.30 -21.15
CA SER A 76 15.68 32.68 -21.19
C SER A 76 15.70 31.40 -20.35
N THR A 77 15.48 31.57 -19.06
CA THR A 77 15.33 30.48 -18.11
C THR A 77 13.95 29.88 -18.35
N THR A 78 13.90 28.77 -19.07
CA THR A 78 12.70 27.97 -19.23
C THR A 78 12.18 27.66 -17.84
N ARG A 79 11.12 28.37 -17.41
CA ARG A 79 10.47 28.11 -16.13
C ARG A 79 10.03 26.66 -16.15
N SER A 80 10.68 25.83 -15.33
CA SER A 80 10.19 24.51 -14.99
C SER A 80 8.76 24.67 -14.49
N SER A 81 7.79 24.24 -15.29
CA SER A 81 6.40 24.20 -14.86
C SER A 81 6.34 23.28 -13.65
N SER A 82 5.98 23.82 -12.48
CA SER A 82 5.83 23.03 -11.26
C SER A 82 4.89 21.86 -11.56
N PHE A 83 5.39 20.63 -11.48
CA PHE A 83 4.58 19.44 -11.68
C PHE A 83 3.41 19.46 -10.68
N LYS A 84 2.18 19.52 -11.20
CA LYS A 84 0.96 19.53 -10.40
C LYS A 84 0.33 18.14 -10.47
N LEU A 85 0.31 17.44 -9.34
CA LEU A 85 -0.30 16.11 -9.26
C LEU A 85 -1.83 16.25 -9.23
N GLU A 86 -2.50 15.94 -10.34
CA GLU A 86 -3.96 16.04 -10.48
C GLU A 86 -4.65 14.71 -10.18
N SER A 87 -4.07 13.62 -10.68
CA SER A 87 -4.62 12.26 -10.51
C SER A 87 -3.54 11.21 -10.37
N LEU A 88 -3.91 10.10 -9.71
CA LEU A 88 -3.06 8.93 -9.55
C LEU A 88 -3.91 7.68 -9.71
N THR A 89 -3.46 6.73 -10.52
CA THR A 89 -4.00 5.37 -10.56
C THR A 89 -2.99 4.43 -9.92
N PHE A 90 -3.40 3.67 -8.91
CA PHE A 90 -2.62 2.62 -8.28
C PHE A 90 -3.27 1.26 -8.59
N TRP A 91 -2.45 0.24 -8.84
CA TRP A 91 -2.95 -1.13 -8.92
C TRP A 91 -1.99 -2.14 -8.30
N LEU A 92 -2.58 -3.23 -7.81
CA LEU A 92 -1.92 -4.40 -7.27
C LEU A 92 -2.47 -5.63 -8.00
N ASN A 93 -1.57 -6.44 -8.55
CA ASN A 93 -1.91 -7.76 -9.09
C ASN A 93 -1.28 -8.85 -8.23
N ALA A 94 -2.02 -9.94 -8.00
CA ALA A 94 -1.50 -11.22 -7.55
C ALA A 94 -1.64 -12.24 -8.70
N PHE A 95 -0.55 -12.87 -9.13
CA PHE A 95 -0.55 -13.79 -10.28
C PHE A 95 0.45 -14.93 -10.11
N ILE A 96 0.17 -16.07 -10.74
CA ILE A 96 1.04 -17.25 -10.75
C ILE A 96 1.93 -17.19 -12.00
N PRO A 97 3.25 -16.92 -11.88
CA PRO A 97 4.15 -16.83 -13.01
C PRO A 97 4.56 -18.21 -13.55
N ASN A 98 5.11 -18.22 -14.77
CA ASN A 98 5.66 -19.45 -15.38
C ASN A 98 6.77 -20.11 -14.56
N SER A 99 7.54 -19.31 -13.82
CA SER A 99 8.71 -19.79 -13.05
C SER A 99 8.37 -20.75 -11.91
N VAL A 100 7.10 -20.86 -11.50
CA VAL A 100 6.64 -21.79 -10.45
C VAL A 100 5.68 -22.84 -10.95
N CYS A 101 5.45 -22.90 -12.26
CA CYS A 101 4.55 -23.87 -12.87
C CYS A 101 5.34 -25.03 -13.47
N GLU A 102 4.76 -26.23 -13.39
CA GLU A 102 5.20 -27.40 -14.15
C GLU A 102 4.49 -27.42 -15.51
N LYS A 103 5.18 -27.90 -16.56
CA LYS A 103 4.56 -28.05 -17.88
C LYS A 103 3.77 -29.37 -17.93
N LYS A 104 2.47 -29.30 -18.25
CA LYS A 104 1.57 -30.45 -18.47
C LYS A 104 0.88 -30.24 -19.83
N GLY A 105 1.30 -31.02 -20.83
CA GLY A 105 0.94 -30.75 -22.23
C GLY A 105 1.45 -29.37 -22.65
N ASP A 106 0.56 -28.52 -23.17
CA ASP A 106 0.86 -27.14 -23.56
C ASP A 106 0.58 -26.11 -22.45
N LEU A 107 0.16 -26.56 -21.27
CA LEU A 107 -0.17 -25.68 -20.14
C LEU A 107 0.92 -25.67 -19.06
N PHE A 108 1.02 -24.53 -18.40
CA PHE A 108 1.79 -24.33 -17.18
C PHE A 108 0.85 -24.43 -15.99
N VAL A 109 1.08 -25.40 -15.10
CA VAL A 109 0.19 -25.71 -13.97
C VAL A 109 0.91 -25.70 -12.63
N ILE A 110 0.19 -25.39 -11.58
CA ILE A 110 0.57 -25.66 -10.19
C ILE A 110 -0.10 -26.95 -9.73
N VAL A 111 0.64 -27.75 -8.96
CA VAL A 111 0.13 -29.01 -8.39
C VAL A 111 -0.39 -28.75 -6.99
N VAL A 112 -1.69 -28.92 -6.79
CA VAL A 112 -2.32 -28.93 -5.46
C VAL A 112 -2.46 -30.38 -5.05
N ARG A 113 -1.60 -30.84 -4.15
CA ARG A 113 -1.68 -32.20 -3.62
C ARG A 113 -2.78 -32.27 -2.56
N GLY A 114 -3.74 -33.16 -2.75
CA GLY A 114 -4.71 -33.46 -1.70
C GLY A 114 -3.98 -34.06 -0.49
N ALA A 115 -4.40 -33.71 0.73
CA ALA A 115 -4.01 -34.50 1.88
C ALA A 115 -4.53 -35.93 1.66
N PRO A 116 -3.72 -36.98 1.90
CA PRO A 116 -4.23 -38.34 1.82
C PRO A 116 -5.40 -38.46 2.79
N SER A 117 -6.60 -38.71 2.27
CA SER A 117 -7.80 -38.87 3.07
C SER A 117 -7.69 -40.17 3.88
N SER A 118 -7.09 -40.10 5.07
CA SER A 118 -6.80 -41.28 5.89
C SER A 118 -8.05 -41.96 6.48
N ARG A 119 -9.27 -41.52 6.17
CA ARG A 119 -10.49 -41.96 6.86
C ARG A 119 -11.79 -42.06 6.06
N SER A 120 -11.79 -41.99 4.72
CA SER A 120 -13.06 -42.09 3.98
C SER A 120 -13.01 -43.14 2.87
N PRO A 121 -14.02 -44.04 2.76
CA PRO A 121 -14.16 -45.02 1.69
C PRO A 121 -14.71 -44.36 0.40
N LEU A 122 -14.31 -43.12 0.12
CA LEU A 122 -14.64 -42.44 -1.12
C LEU A 122 -13.79 -43.03 -2.25
N PRO A 123 -14.32 -43.10 -3.50
CA PRO A 123 -13.52 -43.49 -4.66
C PRO A 123 -12.23 -42.66 -4.71
N PRO A 124 -11.12 -43.22 -5.24
CA PRO A 124 -9.82 -42.57 -5.20
C PRO A 124 -9.94 -41.17 -5.79
N LEU A 125 -9.94 -40.16 -4.92
CA LEU A 125 -9.80 -38.79 -5.35
C LEU A 125 -8.43 -38.71 -6.05
N PRO A 126 -8.32 -38.06 -7.21
CA PRO A 126 -7.02 -37.85 -7.83
C PRO A 126 -6.08 -37.23 -6.79
N THR A 127 -4.95 -37.87 -6.54
CA THR A 127 -4.01 -37.51 -5.47
C THR A 127 -3.38 -36.13 -5.68
N ALA A 128 -3.46 -35.62 -6.91
CA ALA A 128 -3.05 -34.29 -7.32
C ALA A 128 -4.14 -33.64 -8.19
N ARG A 129 -4.37 -32.35 -7.96
CA ARG A 129 -5.19 -31.47 -8.81
C ARG A 129 -4.27 -30.45 -9.48
N PHE A 130 -4.52 -30.12 -10.73
CA PHE A 130 -3.66 -29.22 -11.52
C PHE A 130 -4.41 -27.94 -11.85
N PHE A 131 -3.81 -26.79 -11.57
CA PHE A 131 -4.42 -25.49 -11.87
C PHE A 131 -3.51 -24.64 -12.74
N THR A 132 -4.05 -23.98 -13.75
CA THR A 132 -3.24 -23.16 -14.66
C THR A 132 -2.53 -21.99 -13.95
N GLY A 133 -1.37 -21.58 -14.47
CA GLY A 133 -0.75 -20.29 -14.18
C GLY A 133 -1.32 -19.17 -15.06
N HIS A 134 -0.69 -18.00 -15.04
CA HIS A 134 -1.07 -16.85 -15.89
C HIS A 134 -0.19 -16.71 -17.13
N GLN A 135 0.73 -17.65 -17.32
CA GLN A 135 1.57 -17.72 -18.50
C GLN A 135 2.45 -16.49 -18.76
N ARG A 136 2.80 -15.75 -17.71
CA ARG A 136 3.49 -14.47 -17.82
C ARG A 136 4.55 -14.22 -16.74
N GLY A 137 5.34 -13.17 -16.95
CA GLY A 137 6.19 -12.54 -15.94
C GLY A 137 5.54 -11.28 -15.34
N PHE A 138 6.35 -10.49 -14.65
CA PHE A 138 5.93 -9.17 -14.16
C PHE A 138 5.64 -8.22 -15.33
N SER A 139 4.58 -7.45 -15.23
CA SER A 139 4.11 -6.53 -16.27
C SER A 139 3.48 -5.30 -15.63
N SER A 140 3.86 -4.12 -16.11
CA SER A 140 3.21 -2.87 -15.71
C SER A 140 1.94 -2.57 -16.51
N ASN A 141 1.49 -3.49 -17.35
CA ASN A 141 0.18 -3.38 -18.00
C ASN A 141 -0.93 -3.61 -16.97
N ILE A 142 -1.79 -2.60 -16.77
CA ILE A 142 -2.89 -2.65 -15.79
C ILE A 142 -3.92 -3.76 -16.12
N ASN A 143 -4.01 -4.16 -17.38
CA ASN A 143 -4.96 -5.18 -17.86
C ASN A 143 -4.32 -6.58 -17.98
N GLU A 144 -3.12 -6.76 -17.43
CA GLU A 144 -2.45 -8.06 -17.45
C GLU A 144 -3.24 -9.09 -16.62
N SER A 145 -3.27 -10.34 -17.09
CA SER A 145 -4.00 -11.43 -16.44
C SER A 145 -3.53 -11.65 -14.99
N ALA A 146 -4.43 -11.84 -14.02
CA ALA A 146 -4.08 -12.03 -12.61
C ALA A 146 -5.10 -12.92 -11.88
N ARG A 147 -4.70 -13.55 -10.76
CA ARG A 147 -5.63 -14.21 -9.84
C ARG A 147 -6.49 -13.18 -9.12
N MET A 148 -5.86 -12.11 -8.67
CA MET A 148 -6.52 -10.98 -8.03
C MET A 148 -5.96 -9.67 -8.58
N HIS A 149 -6.85 -8.71 -8.79
CA HIS A 149 -6.52 -7.37 -9.25
C HIS A 149 -7.29 -6.35 -8.41
N SER A 150 -6.57 -5.40 -7.82
CA SER A 150 -7.13 -4.21 -7.16
C SER A 150 -6.62 -2.95 -7.83
N GLU A 151 -7.53 -2.09 -8.25
CA GLU A 151 -7.22 -0.80 -8.87
C GLU A 151 -8.01 0.33 -8.20
N VAL A 152 -7.36 1.47 -8.00
CA VAL A 152 -8.01 2.72 -7.59
C VAL A 152 -7.44 3.90 -8.36
N THR A 153 -8.34 4.76 -8.87
CA THR A 153 -7.96 6.07 -9.41
C THR A 153 -8.44 7.15 -8.45
N ILE A 154 -7.52 8.00 -8.01
CA ILE A 154 -7.77 9.16 -7.15
C ILE A 154 -7.56 10.41 -8.00
N ALA A 155 -8.48 11.37 -7.91
CA ALA A 155 -8.45 12.63 -8.64
C ALA A 155 -8.56 13.82 -7.68
N GLY A 156 -8.27 15.03 -8.20
CA GLY A 156 -8.29 16.26 -7.42
C GLY A 156 -7.12 16.35 -6.43
N LEU A 157 -6.03 15.64 -6.69
CA LEU A 157 -4.87 15.60 -5.79
C LEU A 157 -4.24 16.97 -5.61
N SER A 158 -4.35 17.88 -6.58
CA SER A 158 -3.82 19.23 -6.47
C SER A 158 -4.72 20.19 -5.68
N SER A 159 -5.84 19.72 -5.15
CA SER A 159 -6.87 20.51 -4.48
C SER A 159 -7.04 20.04 -3.04
N ASP A 160 -7.78 20.80 -2.23
CA ASP A 160 -8.13 20.38 -0.87
C ASP A 160 -9.24 19.31 -0.82
N ASN A 161 -9.79 18.92 -1.98
CA ASN A 161 -10.87 17.93 -2.08
C ASN A 161 -10.48 16.74 -2.98
N PRO A 162 -9.47 15.94 -2.59
CA PRO A 162 -9.15 14.71 -3.30
C PRO A 162 -10.31 13.72 -3.15
N ARG A 163 -10.56 12.90 -4.17
CA ARG A 163 -11.62 11.89 -4.15
C ARG A 163 -11.24 10.65 -4.94
N ILE A 164 -11.82 9.51 -4.57
CA ILE A 164 -11.80 8.32 -5.42
C ILE A 164 -12.66 8.60 -6.64
N LEU A 165 -12.08 8.53 -7.82
CA LEU A 165 -12.78 8.64 -9.10
C LEU A 165 -13.36 7.29 -9.52
N THR A 166 -12.53 6.24 -9.46
CA THR A 166 -12.92 4.86 -9.74
C THR A 166 -12.19 3.91 -8.80
N GLN A 167 -12.79 2.76 -8.57
CA GLN A 167 -12.13 1.60 -7.99
C GLN A 167 -12.63 0.34 -8.69
N ARG A 168 -11.78 -0.67 -8.78
CA ARG A 168 -12.10 -1.93 -9.44
C ARG A 168 -11.42 -3.09 -8.72
N GLN A 169 -12.17 -4.17 -8.52
CA GLN A 169 -11.69 -5.42 -7.98
C GLN A 169 -12.07 -6.53 -8.96
N VAL A 170 -11.13 -7.41 -9.29
CA VAL A 170 -11.37 -8.53 -10.22
C VAL A 170 -10.60 -9.75 -9.74
N CYS A 171 -11.25 -10.90 -9.76
CA CYS A 171 -10.59 -12.19 -9.71
C CYS A 171 -10.56 -12.82 -11.11
N GLY A 172 -9.41 -13.39 -11.49
CA GLY A 172 -9.29 -14.14 -12.74
C GLY A 172 -9.87 -15.55 -12.62
N PRO A 173 -10.32 -16.15 -13.74
CA PRO A 173 -10.86 -17.51 -13.73
C PRO A 173 -9.78 -18.53 -13.35
N SER A 174 -10.11 -19.43 -12.45
CA SER A 174 -9.29 -20.59 -12.09
C SER A 174 -9.69 -21.76 -12.96
N HIS A 175 -8.73 -22.36 -13.66
CA HIS A 175 -8.95 -23.53 -14.51
C HIS A 175 -8.28 -24.74 -13.87
N GLU A 176 -9.08 -25.76 -13.54
CA GLU A 176 -8.57 -27.07 -13.21
C GLU A 176 -8.37 -27.87 -14.49
N VAL A 177 -7.27 -28.61 -14.58
CA VAL A 177 -6.94 -29.43 -15.74
C VAL A 177 -6.68 -30.89 -15.37
N ASP A 178 -6.92 -31.79 -16.31
CA ASP A 178 -6.54 -33.20 -16.19
C ASP A 178 -5.03 -33.41 -16.44
N ASP A 179 -4.58 -34.67 -16.36
CA ASP A 179 -3.17 -35.03 -16.59
C ASP A 179 -2.67 -34.76 -18.02
N ASN A 180 -3.57 -34.60 -18.97
CA ASN A 180 -3.26 -34.28 -20.37
C ASN A 180 -3.28 -32.78 -20.64
N GLY A 181 -3.63 -31.95 -19.65
CA GLY A 181 -3.76 -30.50 -19.79
C GLY A 181 -5.12 -30.05 -20.36
N ASN A 182 -6.15 -30.90 -20.38
CA ASN A 182 -7.49 -30.46 -20.76
C ASN A 182 -8.17 -29.77 -19.58
N ILE A 183 -8.81 -28.62 -19.82
CA ILE A 183 -9.61 -27.94 -18.78
C ILE A 183 -10.84 -28.79 -18.45
N ILE A 184 -10.96 -29.19 -17.18
CA ILE A 184 -12.08 -29.99 -16.67
C ILE A 184 -13.04 -29.20 -15.79
N ALA A 185 -12.60 -28.05 -15.25
CA ALA A 185 -13.46 -27.13 -14.52
C ALA A 185 -12.96 -25.69 -14.63
N THR A 186 -13.87 -24.73 -14.52
CA THR A 186 -13.55 -23.30 -14.51
C THR A 186 -14.48 -22.56 -13.57
N GLU A 187 -13.93 -21.84 -12.60
CA GLU A 187 -14.68 -20.97 -11.70
C GLU A 187 -13.88 -19.72 -11.36
N THR A 188 -14.58 -18.65 -10.97
CA THR A 188 -14.00 -17.37 -10.59
C THR A 188 -14.28 -17.11 -9.12
N ALA A 189 -13.26 -16.72 -8.36
CA ALA A 189 -13.42 -16.38 -6.96
C ALA A 189 -14.25 -15.10 -6.78
N ASP A 190 -14.97 -15.00 -5.66
CA ASP A 190 -15.69 -13.79 -5.27
C ASP A 190 -14.71 -12.63 -4.95
N ILE A 191 -15.18 -11.40 -5.13
CA ILE A 191 -14.47 -10.15 -4.84
C ILE A 191 -14.95 -9.46 -3.55
N ASP A 192 -15.94 -9.99 -2.84
CA ASP A 192 -16.57 -9.36 -1.67
C ASP A 192 -15.60 -9.01 -0.53
N ARG A 193 -14.45 -9.68 -0.45
CA ARG A 193 -13.39 -9.42 0.54
C ARG A 193 -12.25 -8.55 0.01
N MET A 194 -12.40 -8.00 -1.19
CA MET A 194 -11.46 -7.07 -1.81
C MET A 194 -12.05 -5.67 -1.84
N ARG A 195 -11.36 -4.68 -1.26
CA ARG A 195 -11.81 -3.29 -1.31
C ARG A 195 -10.74 -2.29 -0.94
N PHE A 196 -10.90 -1.09 -1.48
CA PHE A 196 -10.30 0.10 -0.91
C PHE A 196 -11.27 0.74 0.08
N PHE A 197 -10.77 1.20 1.22
CA PHE A 197 -11.60 1.76 2.30
C PHE A 197 -10.83 2.80 3.12
N ASN A 198 -11.55 3.52 3.99
CA ASN A 198 -10.99 4.57 4.84
C ASN A 198 -10.13 5.57 4.06
N PHE A 199 -10.67 6.11 2.97
CA PHE A 199 -10.04 7.18 2.21
C PHE A 199 -9.97 8.46 3.05
N ARG A 200 -8.77 9.02 3.20
CA ARG A 200 -8.48 10.18 4.04
C ARG A 200 -7.67 11.21 3.26
N GLY A 201 -8.10 12.47 3.30
CA GLY A 201 -7.35 13.60 2.79
C GLY A 201 -6.43 14.20 3.85
N SER A 202 -5.95 15.42 3.60
CA SER A 202 -5.19 16.20 4.58
C SER A 202 -6.06 16.89 5.64
N LYS A 203 -7.39 16.87 5.43
CA LYS A 203 -8.42 17.46 6.28
C LYS A 203 -9.65 16.56 6.22
N THR A 204 -9.70 15.49 7.00
CA THR A 204 -10.91 14.65 7.08
C THR A 204 -11.73 15.08 8.30
N ALA A 205 -12.82 15.79 8.07
CA ALA A 205 -13.80 16.11 9.12
C ALA A 205 -14.60 14.84 9.47
N ASP A 206 -14.72 14.50 10.76
CA ASP A 206 -15.64 13.47 11.24
C ASP A 206 -17.10 13.90 10.96
N PRO A 207 -17.96 13.01 10.44
CA PRO A 207 -19.39 13.24 10.32
C PRO A 207 -20.08 13.74 11.61
N ASN A 208 -19.50 13.45 12.78
CA ASN A 208 -20.03 13.89 14.09
C ASN A 208 -19.40 15.19 14.62
N GLY A 209 -18.65 15.93 13.80
CA GLY A 209 -18.10 17.24 14.17
C GLY A 209 -16.79 17.20 14.96
N GLY A 210 -16.15 16.04 15.09
CA GLY A 210 -14.77 15.91 15.55
C GLY A 210 -13.75 16.11 14.42
N ILE A 211 -12.56 16.63 14.70
CA ILE A 211 -11.42 16.43 13.80
C ILE A 211 -10.75 15.15 14.26
N ILE A 212 -10.98 14.03 13.57
CA ILE A 212 -10.16 12.82 13.77
C ILE A 212 -9.11 12.81 12.65
N ASP A 213 -8.16 13.75 12.68
CA ASP A 213 -7.05 13.75 11.73
C ASP A 213 -5.82 13.07 12.34
N ASN A 214 -5.74 11.75 12.13
CA ASN A 214 -4.45 11.08 11.94
C ASN A 214 -3.98 11.18 10.46
N GLY A 215 -4.62 12.03 9.65
CA GLY A 215 -4.16 12.41 8.33
C GLY A 215 -2.77 13.04 8.41
N ILE A 216 -1.87 12.69 7.49
CA ILE A 216 -0.57 13.34 7.41
C ILE A 216 -0.78 14.61 6.58
N PRO A 217 -0.49 15.81 7.09
CA PRO A 217 -0.61 17.04 6.32
C PRO A 217 0.11 16.92 4.98
N GLY A 218 -0.52 17.40 3.91
CA GLY A 218 0.02 17.27 2.55
C GLY A 218 -0.18 15.90 1.90
N SER A 219 -0.76 14.91 2.57
CA SER A 219 -0.96 13.57 2.00
C SER A 219 -2.42 13.19 1.78
N VAL A 220 -2.60 12.15 0.96
CA VAL A 220 -3.83 11.38 0.81
C VAL A 220 -3.54 9.94 1.18
N GLN A 221 -4.43 9.29 1.92
CA GLN A 221 -4.26 7.93 2.38
C GLN A 221 -5.48 7.07 2.05
N ILE A 222 -5.25 5.81 1.74
CA ILE A 222 -6.32 4.83 1.53
C ILE A 222 -5.87 3.46 2.00
N ASN A 223 -6.76 2.74 2.69
CA ASN A 223 -6.50 1.36 3.09
C ASN A 223 -6.93 0.41 1.98
N LEU A 224 -6.20 -0.70 1.86
CA LEU A 224 -6.46 -1.78 0.93
C LEU A 224 -6.51 -3.09 1.71
N ILE A 225 -7.50 -3.92 1.40
CA ILE A 225 -7.56 -5.32 1.84
C ILE A 225 -8.05 -6.17 0.67
N GLY A 226 -7.57 -7.40 0.58
CA GLY A 226 -8.06 -8.39 -0.35
C GLY A 226 -7.81 -9.79 0.16
N SER A 227 -8.76 -10.69 -0.14
CA SER A 227 -8.72 -12.10 0.23
C SER A 227 -9.56 -12.91 -0.76
N ALA A 228 -8.98 -13.90 -1.44
CA ALA A 228 -9.71 -14.78 -2.36
C ALA A 228 -9.20 -16.22 -2.31
N ALA A 229 -10.12 -17.16 -2.08
CA ALA A 229 -9.88 -18.60 -2.14
C ALA A 229 -9.90 -19.11 -3.58
N LEU A 230 -9.30 -20.27 -3.81
CA LEU A 230 -9.43 -21.03 -5.05
C LEU A 230 -10.83 -21.70 -5.08
N PRO A 231 -11.78 -21.24 -5.92
CA PRO A 231 -13.19 -21.65 -5.81
C PRO A 231 -13.42 -23.15 -6.06
N LEU A 232 -12.58 -23.76 -6.90
CA LEU A 232 -12.66 -25.18 -7.24
C LEU A 232 -12.17 -26.12 -6.12
N VAL A 233 -11.52 -25.62 -5.07
CA VAL A 233 -10.99 -26.42 -3.96
C VAL A 233 -11.66 -25.99 -2.66
N ALA A 234 -12.58 -26.82 -2.17
CA ALA A 234 -13.20 -26.60 -0.86
C ALA A 234 -12.13 -26.43 0.23
N PHE A 235 -12.27 -25.38 1.04
CA PHE A 235 -11.34 -25.03 2.11
C PHE A 235 -9.90 -24.72 1.65
N SER A 236 -9.70 -24.31 0.40
CA SER A 236 -8.41 -23.76 0.01
C SER A 236 -8.08 -22.52 0.84
N PRO A 237 -6.83 -22.34 1.28
CA PRO A 237 -6.39 -21.07 1.85
C PRO A 237 -6.58 -19.91 0.86
N ASP A 238 -6.75 -18.72 1.41
CA ASP A 238 -6.93 -17.51 0.63
C ASP A 238 -5.58 -16.98 0.11
N ILE A 239 -5.63 -16.23 -0.98
CA ILE A 239 -4.59 -15.27 -1.33
C ILE A 239 -4.94 -13.96 -0.63
N ASP A 240 -4.11 -13.55 0.33
CA ASP A 240 -4.38 -12.40 1.17
C ASP A 240 -3.38 -11.24 0.95
N TYR A 241 -3.91 -10.02 1.05
CA TYR A 241 -3.10 -8.81 1.21
C TYR A 241 -3.82 -7.73 2.03
N VAL A 242 -3.01 -6.91 2.70
CA VAL A 242 -3.47 -5.74 3.45
C VAL A 242 -2.43 -4.63 3.34
N GLY A 243 -2.88 -3.38 3.25
CA GLY A 243 -1.96 -2.25 3.21
C GLY A 243 -2.58 -0.88 3.38
N ASN A 244 -1.70 0.11 3.41
CA ASN A 244 -2.00 1.53 3.37
C ASN A 244 -1.19 2.15 2.23
N LEU A 245 -1.89 2.75 1.28
CA LEU A 245 -1.31 3.58 0.24
C LEU A 245 -1.36 5.04 0.70
N THR A 246 -0.21 5.68 0.78
CA THR A 246 -0.05 7.10 1.10
C THR A 246 0.55 7.84 -0.10
N ILE A 247 -0.11 8.91 -0.53
CA ILE A 247 0.32 9.79 -1.61
C ILE A 247 0.74 11.11 -0.97
N ASP A 248 2.03 11.41 -0.96
CA ASP A 248 2.57 12.71 -0.59
C ASP A 248 2.45 13.66 -1.78
N ARG A 249 1.60 14.67 -1.66
CA ARG A 249 1.28 15.59 -2.74
C ARG A 249 2.30 16.70 -2.91
N TRP A 250 3.13 16.95 -1.89
CA TRP A 250 4.16 17.98 -1.93
C TRP A 250 5.46 17.43 -2.50
N GLU A 251 5.88 16.24 -2.04
CA GLU A 251 7.05 15.57 -2.60
C GLU A 251 6.77 14.83 -3.92
N GLY A 252 5.49 14.69 -4.29
CA GLY A 252 5.09 13.87 -5.44
C GLY A 252 5.54 12.42 -5.26
N SER A 253 5.32 11.85 -4.08
CA SER A 253 5.78 10.50 -3.76
C SER A 253 4.65 9.58 -3.33
N VAL A 254 4.80 8.31 -3.62
CA VAL A 254 3.82 7.27 -3.35
C VAL A 254 4.47 6.23 -2.47
N PHE A 255 3.80 5.92 -1.37
CA PHE A 255 4.26 5.00 -0.35
C PHE A 255 3.22 3.90 -0.14
N PHE A 256 3.66 2.66 -0.19
CA PHE A 256 2.82 1.52 0.17
C PHE A 256 3.45 0.79 1.36
N LYS A 257 2.66 0.61 2.41
CA LYS A 257 3.03 -0.18 3.57
C LYS A 257 1.96 -1.20 3.90
N GLY A 258 2.34 -2.46 3.99
CA GLY A 258 1.41 -3.55 4.19
C GLY A 258 2.08 -4.92 4.29
N ALA A 259 1.29 -5.95 4.05
CA ALA A 259 1.73 -7.31 3.92
C ALA A 259 0.92 -8.04 2.84
N VAL A 260 1.56 -9.00 2.19
CA VAL A 260 0.97 -9.93 1.23
C VAL A 260 1.34 -11.35 1.66
N ASP A 261 0.67 -12.37 1.15
CA ASP A 261 1.19 -13.73 1.29
C ASP A 261 2.49 -13.96 0.51
N ARG A 262 3.21 -15.03 0.86
CA ARG A 262 4.42 -15.43 0.14
C ARG A 262 4.14 -16.13 -1.20
N PHE A 263 2.87 -16.40 -1.50
CA PHE A 263 2.40 -16.93 -2.76
C PHE A 263 1.07 -16.24 -3.12
N PRO A 264 0.76 -15.98 -4.40
CA PRO A 264 1.59 -16.21 -5.58
C PRO A 264 2.60 -15.06 -5.76
N ALA A 265 2.89 -14.61 -6.98
CA ALA A 265 3.68 -13.40 -7.22
C ALA A 265 2.79 -12.16 -7.02
N TYR A 266 3.39 -11.05 -6.56
CA TYR A 266 2.70 -9.78 -6.43
C TYR A 266 3.43 -8.67 -7.17
N GLU A 267 2.69 -7.75 -7.75
CA GLU A 267 3.25 -6.56 -8.39
C GLU A 267 2.38 -5.34 -8.10
N LEU A 268 3.05 -4.23 -7.76
CA LEU A 268 2.44 -2.98 -7.36
C LEU A 268 3.01 -1.88 -8.24
N TYR A 269 2.12 -1.09 -8.84
CA TYR A 269 2.49 0.03 -9.69
C TYR A 269 1.54 1.20 -9.43
N PHE A 270 1.94 2.38 -9.91
CA PHE A 270 1.05 3.51 -10.07
C PHE A 270 1.40 4.30 -11.32
N ARG A 271 0.49 5.16 -11.76
CA ARG A 271 0.75 6.21 -12.75
C ARG A 271 0.14 7.52 -12.29
N ALA A 272 0.84 8.62 -12.53
CA ALA A 272 0.36 9.96 -12.22
C ALA A 272 -0.08 10.67 -13.50
N ASN A 273 -1.18 11.41 -13.45
CA ASN A 273 -1.67 12.26 -14.54
C ASN A 273 -1.76 11.54 -15.91
N GLY A 274 -2.08 10.23 -15.91
CA GLY A 274 -2.13 9.42 -17.14
C GLY A 274 -0.78 9.09 -17.78
N GLY A 275 0.34 9.42 -17.12
CA GLY A 275 1.69 9.11 -17.57
C GLY A 275 2.06 7.62 -17.53
N PRO A 276 3.34 7.28 -17.77
CA PRO A 276 3.81 5.90 -17.74
C PRO A 276 3.69 5.28 -16.34
N PRO A 277 3.45 3.95 -16.25
CA PRO A 277 3.54 3.23 -14.99
C PRO A 277 4.91 3.35 -14.30
N ILE A 278 4.89 3.49 -12.98
CA ILE A 278 6.04 3.47 -12.09
C ILE A 278 5.90 2.28 -11.14
N THR A 279 6.96 1.47 -11.07
CA THR A 279 7.01 0.30 -10.18
C THR A 279 7.20 0.70 -8.73
N LEU A 280 6.38 0.14 -7.85
CA LEU A 280 6.58 0.19 -6.38
C LEU A 280 7.25 -1.09 -5.89
N ALA A 281 6.74 -2.25 -6.30
CA ALA A 281 7.27 -3.55 -5.90
C ALA A 281 6.96 -4.63 -6.94
N GLN A 282 7.88 -5.58 -7.07
CA GLN A 282 7.69 -6.84 -7.77
C GLN A 282 8.22 -7.95 -6.85
N LEU A 283 7.33 -8.84 -6.44
CA LEU A 283 7.56 -9.83 -5.40
C LEU A 283 7.39 -11.22 -5.99
N ALA A 284 8.50 -11.90 -6.23
CA ALA A 284 8.50 -13.27 -6.74
C ALA A 284 7.82 -14.23 -5.73
N PRO A 285 7.10 -15.27 -6.20
CA PRO A 285 6.48 -16.26 -5.33
C PRO A 285 7.56 -17.07 -4.60
N ILE A 286 7.26 -17.54 -3.39
CA ILE A 286 8.15 -18.43 -2.64
C ILE A 286 7.60 -19.86 -2.64
N THR A 287 6.43 -20.08 -2.04
CA THR A 287 5.83 -21.43 -1.95
C THR A 287 4.34 -21.36 -1.60
N PRO A 288 3.48 -22.22 -2.19
CA PRO A 288 2.05 -22.26 -1.91
C PRO A 288 1.69 -22.43 -0.42
N ILE A 289 2.53 -23.08 0.39
CA ILE A 289 2.28 -23.20 1.85
C ILE A 289 2.24 -21.84 2.55
N GLY A 290 2.77 -20.79 1.92
CA GLY A 290 2.73 -19.42 2.40
C GLY A 290 1.36 -18.75 2.34
N LEU A 291 0.32 -19.43 1.81
CA LEU A 291 -1.08 -18.99 1.85
C LEU A 291 -1.79 -19.31 3.18
N ILE A 292 -1.16 -20.12 4.05
CA ILE A 292 -1.80 -20.52 5.31
C ILE A 292 -1.68 -19.39 6.33
N GLY A 293 -2.83 -18.90 6.79
CA GLY A 293 -2.92 -17.87 7.82
C GLY A 293 -2.95 -16.46 7.22
N PRO A 294 -2.69 -15.42 8.03
CA PRO A 294 -2.69 -14.04 7.54
C PRO A 294 -1.48 -13.71 6.65
N PRO A 295 -1.53 -12.61 5.86
CA PRO A 295 -0.41 -12.08 5.09
C PRO A 295 0.90 -12.04 5.86
N ASN A 296 1.93 -12.71 5.33
CA ASN A 296 3.17 -13.02 6.05
C ASN A 296 4.47 -12.56 5.36
N ARG A 297 4.35 -11.68 4.35
CA ARG A 297 5.44 -10.98 3.69
C ARG A 297 5.19 -9.47 3.72
N ASN A 298 5.96 -8.77 4.56
CA ASN A 298 5.88 -7.32 4.67
C ASN A 298 6.32 -6.62 3.38
N VAL A 299 5.63 -5.53 3.05
CA VAL A 299 5.93 -4.62 1.94
C VAL A 299 6.00 -3.21 2.50
N ASP A 300 7.13 -2.54 2.38
CA ASP A 300 7.35 -1.16 2.82
C ASP A 300 8.20 -0.47 1.74
N VAL A 301 7.53 0.16 0.78
CA VAL A 301 8.14 0.69 -0.46
C VAL A 301 7.70 2.11 -0.74
N LYS A 302 8.62 2.94 -1.25
CA LYS A 302 8.39 4.33 -1.65
C LYS A 302 8.93 4.55 -3.05
N SER A 303 8.20 5.28 -3.89
CA SER A 303 8.69 5.78 -5.18
C SER A 303 8.24 7.22 -5.42
N ARG A 304 8.86 7.91 -6.38
CA ARG A 304 8.57 9.31 -6.74
C ARG A 304 7.99 9.41 -8.16
N ILE A 305 7.17 10.42 -8.37
CA ILE A 305 6.47 10.71 -9.64
C ILE A 305 7.39 11.35 -10.69
N LEU A 306 8.59 11.78 -10.27
CA LEU A 306 9.61 12.61 -10.96
C LEU A 306 9.48 14.11 -10.66
#